data_AF-A0AAU2G615-F1
#
_entry.id   AF-A0AAU2G615-F1
#
_cell.length_a   1.000
_cell.length_b   1.000
_cell.length_c   1.000
_cell.angle_alpha   90.00
_cell.angle_beta   90.00
_cell.angle_gamma   90.00
#
_symmetry.space_group_name_H-M   'P 1'
#
loop_
_entity.id
_entity.type
_entity.pdbx_description
1 polymer ?
#
loop_
_entity_poly.entity_id
_entity_poly.type
_entity_poly.pdbx_seq_one_letter_code
_entity_poly.pdbx_strand_id
1 'polypeptide(L)'
;MIPADANELVTSQDIADKYQVTEANVAYWVTDEGFPEGWPSGPGRTLVRDAALVDEWLRENLPVYWAQGQNSDNPYGLPEGGPKDLVKLSEICAWEGQALKRTEPVPEVTLRAYISRKKMPGPDRVPGDGKRPEVTERMWFRETAYDFVNRKRRMRRQTKAETPEVTELAPAASDARLSHPSTARTGHLDAQAIATTYRVSGQTARSWTRVEGFPEAGEAGYSAAEVDEWVREHRRRSWTAAQRRAELTGQVTAGPADSAGEDQDPQVESAPAVEPATAAPGEQAELTAEMIGPRYGVSEHTGLQWVKVQERRDGDKVIRRAFPSPLRTRPRVYDQYEVDAWVKDHRPHAWAAFQGTGPVLLNPLPDGDPLDLLDIYDVAEVVGMATRGEPLARETIASYHSRGQIPFADRTAGDGKKPEVLQDHWFRGTVYEFVLSRRGSGNFETRESRA
;
A
#
# COMPACT_ATOMS: atom_id res chain seq x y z
N MET A 1 32.04 -15.62 21.09
CA MET A 1 32.87 -15.25 22.25
C MET A 1 32.31 -13.94 22.75
N ILE A 2 31.89 -13.83 24.01
CA ILE A 2 31.28 -12.60 24.54
C ILE A 2 32.40 -11.57 24.76
N PRO A 3 32.28 -10.33 24.28
CA PRO A 3 33.27 -9.28 24.51
C PRO A 3 33.51 -9.05 26.01
N ALA A 4 34.77 -8.80 26.41
CA ALA A 4 35.15 -8.64 27.81
C ALA A 4 34.69 -7.31 28.42
N ASP A 5 34.30 -6.37 27.58
CA ASP A 5 33.81 -5.02 27.87
C ASP A 5 32.27 -4.92 27.94
N ALA A 6 31.56 -6.02 27.69
CA ALA A 6 30.10 -6.06 27.80
C ALA A 6 29.67 -5.95 29.27
N ASN A 7 29.18 -4.78 29.67
CA ASN A 7 28.82 -4.47 31.05
C ASN A 7 27.53 -5.17 31.50
N GLU A 8 26.51 -5.18 30.64
CA GLU A 8 25.21 -5.79 30.91
C GLU A 8 24.72 -6.51 29.67
N LEU A 9 24.32 -7.77 29.84
CA LEU A 9 23.86 -8.64 28.76
C LEU A 9 22.34 -8.71 28.77
N VAL A 10 21.72 -8.34 27.66
CA VAL A 10 20.26 -8.33 27.48
C VAL A 10 19.84 -9.32 26.41
N THR A 11 18.77 -10.06 26.67
CA THR A 11 18.08 -10.91 25.69
C THR A 11 17.13 -10.08 24.82
N SER A 12 16.59 -10.68 23.76
CA SER A 12 15.52 -10.05 22.97
C SER A 12 14.27 -9.73 23.80
N GLN A 13 13.98 -10.53 24.83
CA GLN A 13 12.89 -10.27 25.77
C GLN A 13 13.19 -9.06 26.66
N ASP A 14 14.39 -8.97 27.22
CA ASP A 14 14.79 -7.83 28.07
C ASP A 14 14.76 -6.51 27.28
N ILE A 15 15.17 -6.53 26.00
CA ILE A 15 15.07 -5.39 25.10
C ILE A 15 13.60 -5.03 24.86
N ALA A 16 12.74 -6.02 24.60
CA ALA A 16 11.32 -5.80 24.38
C ALA A 16 10.65 -5.16 25.59
N ASP A 17 10.95 -5.66 26.79
CA ASP A 17 10.41 -5.15 28.04
C ASP A 17 10.92 -3.75 28.34
N LYS A 18 12.23 -3.51 28.24
CA LYS A 18 12.83 -2.19 28.49
C LYS A 18 12.22 -1.12 27.60
N TYR A 19 12.12 -1.35 26.29
CA TYR A 19 11.65 -0.35 25.33
C TYR A 19 10.14 -0.42 25.05
N GLN A 20 9.38 -1.22 25.84
CA GLN A 20 7.93 -1.38 25.74
C GLN A 20 7.44 -1.77 24.33
N VAL A 21 8.18 -2.67 23.67
CA VAL A 21 7.85 -3.21 22.35
C VAL A 21 7.60 -4.72 22.42
N THR A 22 7.15 -5.32 21.32
CA THR A 22 7.02 -6.78 21.21
C THR A 22 8.35 -7.41 20.82
N GLU A 23 8.56 -8.67 21.19
CA GLU A 23 9.72 -9.46 20.73
C GLU A 23 9.82 -9.51 19.20
N ALA A 24 8.68 -9.49 18.49
CA ALA A 24 8.64 -9.43 17.03
C ALA A 24 9.27 -8.14 16.47
N ASN A 25 9.11 -7.00 17.15
CA ASN A 25 9.79 -5.76 16.75
C ASN A 25 11.30 -5.87 16.98
N VAL A 26 11.72 -6.49 18.09
CA VAL A 26 13.14 -6.72 18.37
C VAL A 26 13.74 -7.68 17.35
N ALA A 27 13.03 -8.76 16.99
CA ALA A 27 13.45 -9.69 15.95
C ALA A 27 13.62 -9.00 14.58
N TYR A 28 12.75 -8.04 14.27
CA TYR A 28 12.90 -7.19 13.10
C TYR A 28 14.16 -6.29 13.20
N TRP A 29 14.39 -5.61 14.33
CA TRP A 29 15.58 -4.77 14.52
C TRP A 29 16.89 -5.56 14.40
N VAL A 30 16.90 -6.82 14.80
CA VAL A 30 18.07 -7.70 14.64
C VAL A 30 18.46 -7.91 13.17
N THR A 31 17.52 -7.72 12.24
CA THR A 31 17.81 -7.77 10.80
C THR A 31 18.25 -6.43 10.22
N ASP A 32 18.15 -5.34 10.99
CA ASP A 32 18.55 -4.01 10.54
C ASP A 32 20.08 -3.83 10.60
N GLU A 33 20.60 -3.08 9.63
CA GLU A 33 22.02 -2.79 9.52
C GLU A 33 22.58 -2.08 10.77
N GLY A 34 23.72 -2.57 11.26
CA GLY A 34 24.41 -2.02 12.42
C GLY A 34 23.77 -2.36 13.77
N PHE A 35 22.67 -3.14 13.80
CA PHE A 35 22.12 -3.60 15.08
C PHE A 35 23.12 -4.50 15.81
N PRO A 36 23.26 -4.40 17.15
CA PRO A 36 24.28 -5.14 17.89
C PRO A 36 24.21 -6.65 17.70
N GLU A 37 25.37 -7.27 17.45
CA GLU A 37 25.50 -8.71 17.24
C GLU A 37 25.12 -9.47 18.52
N GLY A 38 24.36 -10.56 18.36
CA GLY A 38 23.98 -11.43 19.46
C GLY A 38 24.95 -12.59 19.64
N TRP A 39 25.37 -12.86 20.87
CA TRP A 39 26.21 -14.01 21.20
C TRP A 39 25.40 -15.09 21.93
N PRO A 40 25.62 -16.37 21.62
CA PRO A 40 24.93 -17.45 22.32
C PRO A 40 25.41 -17.53 23.78
N SER A 41 24.47 -17.58 24.72
CA SER A 41 24.71 -17.76 26.14
C SER A 41 23.78 -18.84 26.73
N GLY A 42 24.31 -19.62 27.67
CA GLY A 42 23.57 -20.63 28.44
C GLY A 42 23.16 -21.93 27.72
N PRO A 43 22.59 -22.89 28.47
CA PRO A 43 22.08 -24.17 27.96
C PRO A 43 20.77 -23.92 27.18
N GLY A 44 20.90 -23.63 25.89
CA GLY A 44 19.80 -23.20 25.04
C GLY A 44 20.23 -22.28 23.90
N ARG A 45 21.48 -21.77 23.95
CA ARG A 45 22.05 -20.83 22.96
C ARG A 45 21.19 -19.57 22.77
N THR A 46 20.57 -19.08 23.84
CA THR A 46 19.85 -17.81 23.82
C THR A 46 20.81 -16.71 23.42
N LEU A 47 20.44 -15.89 22.43
CA LEU A 47 21.27 -14.79 21.97
C LEU A 47 21.17 -13.61 22.95
N VAL A 48 22.29 -13.24 23.54
CA VAL A 48 22.45 -12.06 24.39
C VAL A 48 23.25 -10.98 23.68
N ARG A 49 22.95 -9.72 23.97
CA ARG A 49 23.60 -8.54 23.37
C ARG A 49 24.07 -7.61 24.47
N ASP A 50 25.00 -6.73 24.13
CA ASP A 50 25.41 -5.65 25.03
C ASP A 50 24.27 -4.60 25.13
N ALA A 51 23.81 -4.34 26.35
CA ALA A 51 22.75 -3.39 26.63
C ALA A 51 23.10 -1.95 26.23
N ALA A 52 24.37 -1.55 26.37
CA ALA A 52 24.83 -0.20 26.04
C ALA A 52 24.81 0.03 24.51
N LEU A 53 25.29 -0.96 23.75
CA LEU A 53 25.25 -0.90 22.28
C LEU A 53 23.82 -0.89 21.75
N VAL A 54 22.91 -1.64 22.37
CA VAL A 54 21.49 -1.62 22.00
C VAL A 54 20.87 -0.26 22.30
N ASP A 55 21.17 0.33 23.46
CA ASP A 55 20.65 1.66 23.82
C ASP A 55 21.16 2.75 22.88
N GLU A 56 22.45 2.74 22.54
CA GLU A 56 23.05 3.68 21.59
C GLU A 56 22.45 3.53 20.20
N TRP A 57 22.37 2.30 19.69
CA TRP A 57 21.78 2.04 18.37
C TRP A 57 20.32 2.51 18.30
N LEU A 58 19.53 2.23 19.33
CA LEU A 58 18.13 2.69 19.39
C LEU A 58 18.04 4.21 19.48
N ARG A 59 18.90 4.85 20.27
CA ARG A 59 18.94 6.32 20.36
C ARG A 59 19.22 6.94 19.00
N GLU A 60 20.05 6.32 18.18
CA GLU A 60 20.41 6.78 16.84
C GLU A 60 19.35 6.51 15.79
N ASN A 61 18.93 5.25 15.68
CA ASN A 61 18.11 4.79 14.55
C ASN A 61 16.61 4.90 14.83
N LEU A 62 16.22 4.79 16.10
CA LEU A 62 14.84 4.64 16.55
C LEU A 62 14.55 5.47 17.83
N PRO A 63 14.76 6.80 17.80
CA PRO A 63 14.70 7.65 18.99
C PRO A 63 13.35 7.58 19.73
N VAL A 64 12.25 7.33 19.00
CA VAL A 64 10.91 7.16 19.58
C VAL A 64 10.77 5.89 20.43
N TYR A 65 11.43 4.81 20.05
CA TYR A 65 11.44 3.57 20.84
C TYR A 65 12.45 3.67 21.98
N TRP A 66 13.62 4.25 21.71
CA TRP A 66 14.61 4.54 22.74
C TRP A 66 14.02 5.35 23.90
N ALA A 67 13.28 6.41 23.59
CA ALA A 67 12.64 7.28 24.57
C ALA A 67 11.62 6.55 25.46
N GLN A 68 10.93 5.52 24.94
CA GLN A 68 9.96 4.74 25.72
C GLN A 68 10.62 3.88 26.80
N GLY A 69 11.89 3.53 26.61
CA GLY A 69 12.68 2.79 27.60
C GLY A 69 13.46 3.64 28.57
N GLN A 70 13.27 4.97 28.53
CA GLN A 70 13.89 5.87 29.50
C GLN A 70 12.91 6.15 30.64
N ASN A 71 13.43 6.09 31.87
CA ASN A 71 12.70 6.51 33.07
C ASN A 71 12.80 8.03 33.26
N SER A 72 12.38 8.80 32.25
CA SER A 72 12.43 10.26 32.26
C SER A 72 11.19 10.84 31.60
N ASP A 73 10.62 11.89 32.20
CA ASP A 73 9.53 12.68 31.61
C ASP A 73 10.00 13.56 30.44
N ASN A 74 11.32 13.66 30.25
CA ASN A 74 11.95 14.39 29.15
C ASN A 74 13.07 13.57 28.51
N PRO A 75 12.74 12.45 27.83
CA PRO A 75 13.75 11.55 27.29
C PRO A 75 14.57 12.20 26.17
N TYR A 76 14.01 13.18 25.44
CA TYR A 76 14.69 13.83 24.32
C TYR A 76 15.57 15.02 24.72
N GLY A 77 15.66 15.36 26.01
CA GLY A 77 16.42 16.52 26.48
C GLY A 77 15.87 17.84 25.93
N LEU A 78 14.53 17.98 25.91
CA LEU A 78 13.85 19.24 25.56
C LEU A 78 14.21 20.34 26.57
N PRO A 79 14.11 21.64 26.21
CA PRO A 79 14.51 22.75 27.07
C PRO A 79 13.83 22.75 28.46
N GLU A 80 14.51 23.22 29.50
CA GLU A 80 13.87 23.32 30.82
C GLU A 80 12.83 24.44 30.87
N GLY A 81 11.84 24.31 31.76
CA GLY A 81 10.84 25.34 32.03
C GLY A 81 9.69 24.84 32.89
N GLY A 82 8.85 25.77 33.34
CA GLY A 82 7.65 25.47 34.13
C GLY A 82 6.54 24.82 33.29
N PRO A 83 5.70 23.97 33.88
CA PRO A 83 4.63 23.26 33.16
C PRO A 83 3.62 24.21 32.51
N LYS A 84 3.36 25.35 33.15
CA LYS A 84 2.43 26.39 32.68
C LYS A 84 3.10 27.49 31.86
N ASP A 85 4.36 27.33 31.50
CA ASP A 85 5.02 28.26 30.58
C ASP A 85 4.32 28.18 29.23
N LEU A 86 4.09 29.33 28.61
CA LEU A 86 3.41 29.41 27.32
C LEU A 86 4.42 29.32 26.19
N VAL A 87 4.14 28.42 25.26
CA VAL A 87 5.04 28.06 24.17
C VAL A 87 4.32 28.22 22.84
N LYS A 88 5.06 28.65 21.82
CA LYS A 88 4.54 28.90 20.47
C LYS A 88 4.52 27.63 19.65
N LEU A 89 3.69 27.61 18.60
CA LEU A 89 3.65 26.47 17.67
C LEU A 89 5.01 26.19 17.02
N SER A 90 5.79 27.23 16.72
CA SER A 90 7.14 27.13 16.14
C SER A 90 8.14 26.44 17.07
N GLU A 91 8.03 26.64 18.39
CA GLU A 91 8.86 25.97 19.38
C GLU A 91 8.50 24.48 19.47
N ILE A 92 7.20 24.16 19.46
CA ILE A 92 6.73 22.77 19.40
C ILE A 92 7.22 22.09 18.12
N CYS A 93 7.25 22.80 16.99
CA CYS A 93 7.81 22.29 15.74
C CYS A 93 9.29 21.92 15.86
N ALA A 94 10.08 22.74 16.57
CA ALA A 94 11.50 22.47 16.81
C ALA A 94 11.70 21.26 17.74
N TRP A 95 10.93 21.17 18.82
CA TRP A 95 10.98 20.04 19.76
C TRP A 95 10.53 18.73 19.10
N GLU A 96 9.50 18.77 18.28
CA GLU A 96 9.05 17.64 17.48
C GLU A 96 10.13 17.20 16.48
N GLY A 97 10.85 18.16 15.88
CA GLY A 97 12.00 17.88 15.01
C GLY A 97 13.13 17.18 15.77
N GLN A 98 13.51 17.71 16.92
CA GLN A 98 14.52 17.16 17.82
C GLN A 98 14.17 15.72 18.26
N ALA A 99 12.94 15.49 18.72
CA ALA A 99 12.47 14.17 19.14
C ALA A 99 12.52 13.14 18.00
N LEU A 100 12.35 13.59 16.74
CA LEU A 100 12.43 12.76 15.54
C LEU A 100 13.83 12.72 14.92
N LYS A 101 14.85 13.30 15.57
CA LYS A 101 16.22 13.47 15.05
C LYS A 101 16.28 14.10 13.64
N ARG A 102 15.35 15.03 13.35
CA ARG A 102 15.37 15.80 12.11
C ARG A 102 16.35 16.96 12.26
N THR A 103 17.09 17.26 11.19
CA THR A 103 17.95 18.45 11.11
C THR A 103 17.13 19.74 11.11
N GLU A 104 15.92 19.68 10.57
CA GLU A 104 14.99 20.81 10.48
C GLU A 104 13.77 20.62 11.40
N PRO A 105 13.22 21.73 11.94
CA PRO A 105 11.92 21.72 12.61
C PRO A 105 10.82 21.11 11.72
N VAL A 106 9.83 20.47 12.34
CA VAL A 106 8.67 20.00 11.59
C VAL A 106 7.91 21.22 11.03
N PRO A 107 7.50 21.24 9.75
CA PRO A 107 6.81 22.41 9.21
C PRO A 107 5.52 22.71 9.97
N GLU A 108 5.26 23.99 10.30
CA GLU A 108 4.06 24.40 11.04
C GLU A 108 2.75 23.93 10.40
N VAL A 109 2.70 23.89 9.06
CA VAL A 109 1.54 23.39 8.31
C VAL A 109 1.18 21.96 8.73
N THR A 110 2.18 21.14 9.04
CA THR A 110 1.99 19.76 9.52
C THR A 110 1.33 19.75 10.89
N LEU A 111 1.82 20.56 11.84
CA LEU A 111 1.23 20.61 13.18
C LEU A 111 -0.16 21.24 13.17
N ARG A 112 -0.40 22.25 12.32
CA ARG A 112 -1.76 22.79 12.08
C ARG A 112 -2.73 21.72 11.58
N ALA A 113 -2.26 20.84 10.68
CA ALA A 113 -3.05 19.69 10.23
C ALA A 113 -3.27 18.65 11.34
N TYR A 114 -2.34 18.49 12.28
CA TYR A 114 -2.55 17.62 13.44
C TYR A 114 -3.55 18.20 14.44
N ILE A 115 -3.54 19.51 14.66
CA ILE A 115 -4.56 20.19 15.47
C ILE A 115 -5.95 19.99 14.85
N SER A 116 -6.11 20.22 13.54
CA SER A 116 -7.41 20.06 12.86
C SER A 116 -7.92 18.62 12.89
N ARG A 117 -7.02 17.64 12.81
CA ARG A 117 -7.33 16.20 12.91
C ARG A 117 -7.45 15.70 14.35
N LYS A 118 -7.37 16.56 15.36
CA LYS A 118 -7.39 16.22 16.80
C LYS A 118 -6.30 15.21 17.19
N LYS A 119 -5.17 15.21 16.48
CA LYS A 119 -3.98 14.41 16.79
C LYS A 119 -2.99 15.17 17.68
N MET A 120 -3.11 16.50 17.72
CA MET A 120 -2.43 17.40 18.64
C MET A 120 -3.50 18.12 19.47
N PRO A 121 -3.28 18.33 20.78
CA PRO A 121 -4.15 19.18 21.59
C PRO A 121 -4.32 20.58 20.97
N GLY A 122 -5.51 21.14 21.11
CA GLY A 122 -5.74 22.55 20.77
C GLY A 122 -4.90 23.49 21.65
N PRO A 123 -4.78 24.77 21.28
CA PRO A 123 -4.06 25.75 22.08
C PRO A 123 -4.75 25.98 23.43
N ASP A 124 -3.96 26.02 24.50
CA ASP A 124 -4.44 26.30 25.86
C ASP A 124 -4.79 27.78 26.07
N ARG A 125 -4.16 28.66 25.29
CA ARG A 125 -4.39 30.11 25.29
C ARG A 125 -4.61 30.60 23.87
N VAL A 126 -5.59 31.46 23.69
CA VAL A 126 -5.87 32.11 22.40
C VAL A 126 -6.01 33.63 22.58
N PRO A 127 -5.67 34.42 21.55
CA PRO A 127 -5.81 35.87 21.65
C PRO A 127 -7.25 36.27 21.98
N GLY A 128 -7.41 37.20 22.92
CA GLY A 128 -8.71 37.69 23.35
C GLY A 128 -9.51 36.76 24.28
N ASP A 129 -8.91 35.69 24.81
CA ASP A 129 -9.61 34.78 25.73
C ASP A 129 -9.82 35.32 27.16
N GLY A 130 -9.39 36.56 27.42
CA GLY A 130 -9.63 37.28 28.66
C GLY A 130 -8.85 36.77 29.88
N LYS A 131 -7.96 35.78 29.75
CA LYS A 131 -7.12 35.32 30.88
C LYS A 131 -5.70 35.91 30.80
N ARG A 132 -4.94 35.74 31.89
CA ARG A 132 -3.56 36.25 32.03
C ARG A 132 -2.55 35.09 32.00
N PRO A 133 -1.35 35.27 31.41
CA PRO A 133 -0.94 36.44 30.62
C PRO A 133 -1.74 36.53 29.31
N GLU A 134 -1.89 37.75 28.82
CA GLU A 134 -2.50 38.01 27.51
C GLU A 134 -1.55 37.53 26.42
N VAL A 135 -2.09 36.81 25.44
CA VAL A 135 -1.33 36.24 24.33
C VAL A 135 -1.74 36.89 23.02
N THR A 136 -0.77 37.21 22.18
CA THR A 136 -1.01 37.79 20.84
C THR A 136 -1.21 36.72 19.77
N GLU A 137 -0.84 35.47 20.07
CA GLU A 137 -1.01 34.32 19.20
C GLU A 137 -1.53 33.09 19.96
N ARG A 138 -1.82 32.01 19.24
CA ARG A 138 -2.23 30.74 19.84
C ARG A 138 -1.03 30.11 20.53
N MET A 139 -1.15 29.81 21.82
CA MET A 139 -0.07 29.24 22.63
C MET A 139 -0.54 28.02 23.41
N TRP A 140 0.40 27.14 23.73
CA TRP A 140 0.19 25.94 24.52
C TRP A 140 0.92 26.07 25.84
N PHE A 141 0.44 25.39 26.87
CA PHE A 141 1.27 25.14 28.04
C PHE A 141 2.39 24.18 27.67
N ARG A 142 3.56 24.35 28.29
CA ARG A 142 4.72 23.49 28.08
C ARG A 142 4.37 22.03 28.38
N GLU A 143 3.60 21.76 29.44
CA GLU A 143 3.12 20.41 29.77
C GLU A 143 2.34 19.78 28.60
N THR A 144 1.38 20.51 28.03
CA THR A 144 0.58 20.07 26.88
C THR A 144 1.45 19.79 25.66
N ALA A 145 2.45 20.65 25.42
CA ALA A 145 3.40 20.48 24.33
C ALA A 145 4.30 19.26 24.56
N TYR A 146 4.74 19.01 25.79
CA TYR A 146 5.65 17.91 26.12
C TYR A 146 4.93 16.58 26.06
N ASP A 147 3.70 16.51 26.58
CA ASP A 147 2.82 15.34 26.41
C ASP A 147 2.63 15.00 24.93
N PHE A 148 2.47 16.02 24.09
CA PHE A 148 2.39 15.81 22.65
C PHE A 148 3.71 15.30 22.08
N VAL A 149 4.84 15.94 22.35
CA VAL A 149 6.14 15.53 21.79
C VAL A 149 6.53 14.12 22.27
N ASN A 150 6.33 13.83 23.56
CA ASN A 150 6.65 12.56 24.21
C ASN A 150 5.61 11.45 23.98
N ARG A 151 4.53 11.71 23.23
CA ARG A 151 3.48 10.72 22.97
C ARG A 151 4.06 9.44 22.37
N LYS A 152 3.48 8.28 22.75
CA LYS A 152 3.78 6.98 22.12
C LYS A 152 3.42 7.02 20.64
N ARG A 153 4.35 6.62 19.76
CA ARG A 153 4.13 6.57 18.31
C ARG A 153 4.74 5.34 17.69
N ARG A 154 4.20 4.96 16.53
CA ARG A 154 4.86 4.04 15.61
C ARG A 154 5.78 4.85 14.72
N MET A 155 7.09 4.62 14.82
CA MET A 155 8.09 5.24 13.96
C MET A 155 8.60 4.19 12.97
N ARG A 156 8.67 4.56 11.69
CA ARG A 156 9.43 3.81 10.68
C ARG A 156 10.83 4.43 10.63
N ARG A 157 11.87 3.60 10.49
CA ARG A 157 13.28 4.03 10.38
C ARG A 157 13.38 5.23 9.43
N GLN A 158 14.01 6.31 9.87
CA GLN A 158 14.42 7.36 8.95
C GLN A 158 15.69 6.89 8.28
N THR A 159 15.62 6.51 7.01
CA THR A 159 16.81 6.35 6.19
C THR A 159 17.49 7.71 6.17
N LYS A 160 18.69 7.79 6.73
CA LYS A 160 19.54 8.98 6.63
C LYS A 160 19.71 9.25 5.14
N ALA A 161 19.11 10.33 4.64
CA ALA A 161 19.38 10.77 3.28
C ALA A 161 20.84 11.23 3.30
N GLU A 162 21.73 10.41 2.76
CA GLU A 162 23.06 10.89 2.38
C GLU A 162 22.85 12.05 1.43
N THR A 163 23.20 13.26 1.89
CA THR A 163 23.37 14.43 1.06
C THR A 163 24.46 14.07 0.04
N PRO A 164 24.16 13.94 -1.27
CA PRO A 164 25.22 13.69 -2.23
C PRO A 164 26.14 14.90 -2.21
N GLU A 165 27.44 14.65 -1.98
CA GLU A 165 28.49 15.63 -2.19
C GLU A 165 28.35 16.18 -3.61
N VAL A 166 28.11 17.49 -3.69
CA VAL A 166 28.09 18.24 -4.94
C VAL A 166 29.50 18.20 -5.50
N THR A 167 29.76 17.22 -6.37
CA THR A 167 30.94 17.26 -7.23
C THR A 167 30.64 18.29 -8.31
N GLU A 168 31.23 19.47 -8.13
CA GLU A 168 31.29 20.56 -9.07
C GLU A 168 31.91 20.06 -10.40
N LEU A 169 31.08 19.85 -11.42
CA LEU A 169 31.51 19.69 -12.80
C LEU A 169 31.05 20.91 -13.60
N ALA A 170 32.05 21.67 -14.05
CA ALA A 170 31.96 22.85 -14.89
C ALA A 170 31.23 22.58 -16.23
N PRO A 171 30.70 23.63 -16.89
CA PRO A 171 29.65 23.49 -17.89
C PRO A 171 30.19 23.19 -19.28
N ALA A 172 29.70 22.11 -19.90
CA ALA A 172 29.80 21.93 -21.35
C ALA A 172 28.52 22.45 -21.99
N ALA A 173 28.61 23.64 -22.58
CA ALA A 173 27.64 24.13 -23.54
C ALA A 173 27.72 23.28 -24.82
N SER A 174 26.57 22.83 -25.33
CA SER A 174 26.02 23.29 -26.62
C SER A 174 24.93 22.33 -27.10
N ASP A 175 23.80 22.96 -27.43
CA ASP A 175 22.74 22.55 -28.34
C ASP A 175 22.84 21.19 -29.05
N ALA A 176 21.86 20.34 -28.75
CA ALA A 176 21.13 19.61 -29.78
C ALA A 176 19.69 19.41 -29.31
N ARG A 177 18.86 20.43 -29.52
CA ARG A 177 17.40 20.25 -29.57
C ARG A 177 17.10 19.33 -30.75
N LEU A 178 16.94 18.04 -30.48
CA LEU A 178 16.25 17.14 -31.40
C LEU A 178 14.76 17.50 -31.36
N SER A 179 14.39 18.45 -32.21
CA SER A 179 13.01 18.72 -32.60
C SER A 179 12.47 17.50 -33.35
N HIS A 180 11.89 16.54 -32.63
CA HIS A 180 11.00 15.58 -33.28
C HIS A 180 9.68 16.28 -33.61
N PRO A 181 9.18 16.22 -34.85
CA PRO A 181 7.89 16.79 -35.20
C PRO A 181 6.79 15.99 -34.51
N SER A 182 6.38 16.44 -33.33
CA SER A 182 5.16 15.98 -32.67
C SER A 182 4.00 16.55 -33.48
N THR A 183 3.42 15.74 -34.36
CA THR A 183 2.13 16.07 -35.00
C THR A 183 1.12 16.38 -33.91
N ALA A 184 0.78 17.66 -33.74
CA ALA A 184 -0.23 18.11 -32.79
C ALA A 184 -1.55 17.40 -33.11
N ARG A 185 -2.13 16.73 -32.11
CA ARG A 185 -3.37 15.99 -32.31
C ARG A 185 -4.50 16.98 -32.58
N THR A 186 -5.13 16.85 -33.74
CA THR A 186 -6.30 17.66 -34.12
C THR A 186 -7.58 16.96 -33.68
N GLY A 187 -8.36 17.58 -32.79
CA GLY A 187 -9.63 17.03 -32.31
C GLY A 187 -10.04 17.59 -30.95
N HIS A 188 -11.22 17.20 -30.48
CA HIS A 188 -11.72 17.53 -29.14
C HIS A 188 -11.75 16.28 -28.28
N LEU A 189 -11.38 16.42 -27.01
CA LEU A 189 -11.38 15.37 -26.00
C LEU A 189 -12.41 15.71 -24.94
N ASP A 190 -13.26 14.75 -24.56
CA ASP A 190 -13.99 14.83 -23.30
C ASP A 190 -13.13 14.30 -22.14
N ALA A 191 -13.63 14.41 -20.91
CA ALA A 191 -12.90 13.94 -19.72
C ALA A 191 -12.58 12.43 -19.77
N GLN A 192 -13.36 11.63 -20.50
CA GLN A 192 -13.12 10.21 -20.67
C GLN A 192 -12.03 9.95 -21.73
N ALA A 193 -12.01 10.70 -22.82
CA ALA A 193 -10.98 10.67 -23.84
C ALA A 193 -9.63 11.17 -23.31
N ILE A 194 -9.62 12.15 -22.40
CA ILE A 194 -8.42 12.56 -21.64
C ILE A 194 -7.94 11.40 -20.76
N ALA A 195 -8.85 10.78 -20.00
CA ALA A 195 -8.53 9.64 -19.15
C ALA A 195 -7.90 8.48 -19.95
N THR A 196 -8.51 8.10 -21.07
CA THR A 196 -8.02 7.04 -21.96
C THR A 196 -6.70 7.42 -22.62
N THR A 197 -6.56 8.64 -23.14
CA THR A 197 -5.33 9.11 -23.81
C THR A 197 -4.14 9.00 -22.87
N TYR A 198 -4.25 9.54 -21.67
CA TYR A 198 -3.13 9.58 -20.72
C TYR A 198 -3.10 8.39 -19.76
N ARG A 199 -4.03 7.42 -19.89
CA ARG A 199 -4.24 6.29 -18.97
C ARG A 199 -4.23 6.72 -17.51
N VAL A 200 -5.05 7.71 -17.22
CA VAL A 200 -5.35 8.13 -15.85
C VAL A 200 -6.79 7.80 -15.53
N SER A 201 -7.13 7.65 -14.25
CA SER A 201 -8.52 7.40 -13.87
C SER A 201 -9.42 8.53 -14.36
N GLY A 202 -10.69 8.24 -14.64
CA GLY A 202 -11.68 9.27 -14.99
C GLY A 202 -11.79 10.36 -13.92
N GLN A 203 -11.56 10.02 -12.65
CA GLN A 203 -11.50 10.99 -11.55
C GLN A 203 -10.26 11.87 -11.62
N THR A 204 -9.10 11.31 -11.98
CA THR A 204 -7.86 12.07 -12.17
C THR A 204 -7.99 13.03 -13.35
N ALA A 205 -8.56 12.59 -14.48
CA ALA A 205 -8.85 13.45 -15.62
C ALA A 205 -9.78 14.62 -15.22
N ARG A 206 -10.90 14.34 -14.53
CA ARG A 206 -11.81 15.38 -13.99
C ARG A 206 -11.16 16.29 -12.95
N SER A 207 -10.12 15.81 -12.26
CA SER A 207 -9.36 16.63 -11.33
C SER A 207 -8.44 17.59 -12.08
N TRP A 208 -7.87 17.18 -13.22
CA TRP A 208 -7.04 18.05 -14.05
C TRP A 208 -7.84 19.20 -14.62
N THR A 209 -9.07 18.94 -15.07
CA THR A 209 -9.98 19.96 -15.61
C THR A 209 -10.40 21.04 -14.60
N ARG A 210 -10.02 20.91 -13.32
CA ARG A 210 -10.31 21.88 -12.25
C ARG A 210 -9.07 22.61 -11.75
N VAL A 211 -7.89 22.30 -12.30
CA VAL A 211 -6.64 22.96 -11.94
C VAL A 211 -6.56 24.29 -12.67
N GLU A 212 -6.08 25.33 -11.99
CA GLU A 212 -5.85 26.64 -12.59
C GLU A 212 -4.90 26.53 -13.79
N GLY A 213 -5.26 27.18 -14.90
CA GLY A 213 -4.51 27.13 -16.16
C GLY A 213 -4.77 25.89 -17.02
N PHE A 214 -5.68 24.98 -16.64
CA PHE A 214 -6.13 23.91 -17.54
C PHE A 214 -6.99 24.49 -18.69
N PRO A 215 -6.88 23.97 -19.93
CA PRO A 215 -7.65 24.48 -21.07
C PRO A 215 -9.16 24.53 -20.82
N GLU A 216 -9.81 25.61 -21.26
CA GLU A 216 -11.27 25.75 -21.12
C GLU A 216 -11.99 24.80 -22.08
N ALA A 217 -13.12 24.25 -21.64
CA ALA A 217 -13.94 23.41 -22.49
C ALA A 217 -14.71 24.28 -23.50
N GLY A 218 -14.50 24.05 -24.79
CA GLY A 218 -15.36 24.60 -25.84
C GLY A 218 -16.66 23.82 -25.98
N GLU A 219 -17.52 24.23 -26.92
CA GLU A 219 -18.81 23.57 -27.18
C GLU A 219 -18.69 22.07 -27.54
N ALA A 220 -17.56 21.66 -28.09
CA ALA A 220 -17.27 20.27 -28.48
C ALA A 220 -16.35 19.52 -27.49
N GLY A 221 -15.98 20.12 -26.35
CA GLY A 221 -15.04 19.55 -25.37
C GLY A 221 -13.69 20.29 -25.33
N TYR A 222 -12.67 19.64 -24.75
CA TYR A 222 -11.33 20.22 -24.61
C TYR A 222 -10.52 20.06 -25.89
N SER A 223 -9.82 21.10 -26.34
CA SER A 223 -8.91 20.97 -27.48
C SER A 223 -7.80 19.96 -27.18
N ALA A 224 -7.66 18.93 -28.03
CA ALA A 224 -6.65 17.90 -27.85
C ALA A 224 -5.22 18.48 -27.83
N ALA A 225 -4.96 19.49 -28.66
CA ALA A 225 -3.66 20.15 -28.74
C ALA A 225 -3.33 20.94 -27.46
N GLU A 226 -4.29 21.67 -26.92
CA GLU A 226 -4.11 22.46 -25.69
C GLU A 226 -3.96 21.55 -24.47
N VAL A 227 -4.71 20.45 -24.41
CA VAL A 227 -4.56 19.46 -23.34
C VAL A 227 -3.20 18.75 -23.44
N ASP A 228 -2.74 18.41 -24.65
CA ASP A 228 -1.40 17.84 -24.87
C ASP A 228 -0.29 18.78 -24.39
N GLU A 229 -0.41 20.07 -24.69
CA GLU A 229 0.53 21.09 -24.23
C GLU A 229 0.52 21.25 -22.70
N TRP A 230 -0.67 21.35 -22.11
CA TRP A 230 -0.79 21.46 -20.65
C TRP A 230 -0.24 20.23 -19.93
N VAL A 231 -0.56 19.02 -20.42
CA VAL A 231 -0.07 17.76 -19.84
C VAL A 231 1.44 17.63 -20.01
N ARG A 232 2.02 18.07 -21.12
CA ARG A 232 3.47 18.13 -21.32
C ARG A 232 4.15 18.99 -20.27
N GLU A 233 3.60 20.17 -19.99
CA GLU A 233 4.20 21.13 -19.06
C GLU A 233 3.99 20.72 -17.59
N HIS A 234 2.76 20.40 -17.21
CA HIS A 234 2.36 20.22 -15.80
C HIS A 234 2.34 18.76 -15.33
N ARG A 235 2.36 17.81 -16.26
CA ARG A 235 2.22 16.37 -16.00
C ARG A 235 3.20 15.53 -16.84
N ARG A 236 4.48 15.95 -16.84
CA ARG A 236 5.59 15.32 -17.59
C ARG A 236 5.59 13.79 -17.61
N ARG A 237 5.32 13.14 -16.47
CA ARG A 237 5.27 11.66 -16.38
C ARG A 237 4.15 11.05 -17.24
N SER A 238 2.95 11.62 -17.18
CA SER A 238 1.80 11.17 -17.98
C SER A 238 2.02 11.46 -19.47
N TRP A 239 2.69 12.56 -19.81
CA TRP A 239 3.11 12.88 -21.18
C TRP A 239 4.11 11.85 -21.74
N THR A 240 5.21 11.58 -21.03
CA THR A 240 6.23 10.61 -21.47
C THR A 240 5.66 9.19 -21.60
N ALA A 241 4.71 8.81 -20.75
CA ALA A 241 4.02 7.52 -20.87
C ALA A 241 3.08 7.45 -22.09
N ALA A 242 2.45 8.56 -22.47
CA ALA A 242 1.62 8.65 -23.66
C ALA A 242 2.45 8.65 -24.95
N GLN A 243 3.60 9.35 -24.98
CA GLN A 243 4.51 9.37 -26.13
C GLN A 243 5.12 8.01 -26.43
N ARG A 244 5.66 7.33 -25.41
CA ARG A 244 6.20 5.96 -25.57
C ARG A 244 5.18 5.00 -26.17
N ARG A 245 3.90 5.18 -25.86
CA ARG A 245 2.80 4.41 -26.46
C ARG A 245 2.50 4.80 -27.90
N ALA A 246 2.45 6.09 -28.21
CA ALA A 246 2.23 6.54 -29.59
C ALA A 246 3.34 6.02 -30.52
N GLU A 247 4.58 5.96 -30.05
CA GLU A 247 5.72 5.35 -30.74
C GLU A 247 5.54 3.84 -30.95
N LEU A 248 5.11 3.10 -29.92
CA LEU A 248 4.81 1.66 -30.01
C LEU A 248 3.62 1.35 -30.95
N THR A 249 2.61 2.23 -31.00
CA THR A 249 1.42 2.02 -31.85
C THR A 249 1.68 2.43 -33.31
N GLY A 250 2.56 3.43 -33.53
CA GLY A 250 2.97 3.87 -34.86
C GLY A 250 3.92 2.90 -35.59
N GLN A 251 4.57 1.99 -34.87
CA GLN A 251 5.44 0.96 -35.46
C GLN A 251 4.69 -0.25 -36.05
N VAL A 252 3.39 -0.41 -35.77
CA VAL A 252 2.58 -1.56 -36.26
C VAL A 252 1.90 -1.26 -37.61
N THR A 253 1.97 -0.03 -38.12
CA THR A 253 1.24 0.38 -39.34
C THR A 253 2.12 0.73 -40.55
N ALA A 254 3.37 0.25 -40.59
CA ALA A 254 4.25 0.39 -41.76
C ALA A 254 4.98 -0.93 -42.11
N GLY A 255 4.29 -1.82 -42.84
CA GLY A 255 4.86 -3.03 -43.46
C GLY A 255 3.77 -3.87 -44.14
N PRO A 256 4.02 -4.49 -45.32
CA PRO A 256 3.07 -4.48 -46.43
C PRO A 256 2.06 -5.64 -46.47
N ALA A 257 0.97 -5.38 -47.18
CA ALA A 257 0.05 -6.36 -47.73
C ALA A 257 0.79 -7.38 -48.62
N ASP A 258 0.65 -8.66 -48.30
CA ASP A 258 0.30 -9.75 -49.22
C ASP A 258 0.61 -11.10 -48.56
N SER A 259 -0.42 -11.93 -48.37
CA SER A 259 -0.46 -13.34 -48.82
C SER A 259 -1.54 -14.12 -48.07
N ALA A 260 -2.51 -14.57 -48.85
CA ALA A 260 -3.53 -15.54 -48.50
C ALA A 260 -2.98 -16.98 -48.43
N GLY A 261 -3.71 -17.85 -47.73
CA GLY A 261 -3.55 -19.31 -47.68
C GLY A 261 -3.92 -19.85 -46.30
N GLU A 262 -5.20 -20.11 -46.01
CA GLU A 262 -5.89 -21.42 -46.13
C GLU A 262 -5.33 -22.55 -45.24
N ASP A 263 -6.20 -22.99 -44.33
CA ASP A 263 -6.41 -24.33 -43.77
C ASP A 263 -5.26 -25.12 -43.12
N GLN A 264 -5.37 -25.36 -41.80
CA GLN A 264 -5.75 -26.67 -41.25
C GLN A 264 -5.82 -26.67 -39.70
N ASP A 265 -6.99 -27.06 -39.18
CA ASP A 265 -7.16 -27.71 -37.87
C ASP A 265 -6.35 -29.02 -37.81
N PRO A 266 -5.90 -29.45 -36.61
CA PRO A 266 -6.61 -30.59 -36.03
C PRO A 266 -6.85 -30.53 -34.52
N GLN A 267 -8.00 -31.11 -34.19
CA GLN A 267 -8.54 -31.50 -32.90
C GLN A 267 -7.57 -32.13 -31.87
N VAL A 268 -7.73 -31.63 -30.64
CA VAL A 268 -8.05 -32.35 -29.38
C VAL A 268 -7.01 -33.33 -28.78
N GLU A 269 -6.60 -33.00 -27.55
CA GLU A 269 -6.60 -33.98 -26.44
C GLU A 269 -6.99 -33.27 -25.13
N SER A 270 -8.28 -33.36 -24.78
CA SER A 270 -8.80 -32.97 -23.46
C SER A 270 -8.91 -34.20 -22.58
N ALA A 271 -8.14 -34.22 -21.49
CA ALA A 271 -8.28 -35.17 -20.38
C ALA A 271 -9.36 -34.67 -19.37
N PRO A 272 -9.94 -35.55 -18.54
CA PRO A 272 -11.38 -35.76 -18.50
C PRO A 272 -12.15 -34.79 -17.62
N ALA A 273 -13.35 -34.46 -18.09
CA ALA A 273 -14.44 -33.88 -17.30
C ALA A 273 -14.85 -34.88 -16.22
N VAL A 274 -14.71 -34.49 -14.96
CA VAL A 274 -15.41 -35.13 -13.85
C VAL A 274 -16.89 -34.81 -14.04
N GLU A 275 -17.68 -35.84 -14.29
CA GLU A 275 -19.14 -35.75 -14.35
C GLU A 275 -19.69 -35.06 -13.09
N PRO A 276 -20.60 -34.09 -13.22
CA PRO A 276 -21.33 -33.60 -12.06
C PRO A 276 -22.26 -34.73 -11.61
N ALA A 277 -22.00 -35.26 -10.42
CA ALA A 277 -22.91 -36.16 -9.76
C ALA A 277 -24.30 -35.49 -9.70
N THR A 278 -25.23 -36.01 -10.50
CA THR A 278 -26.66 -35.81 -10.34
C THR A 278 -27.06 -36.29 -8.94
N ALA A 279 -27.12 -35.37 -7.99
CA ALA A 279 -27.70 -35.61 -6.67
C ALA A 279 -29.21 -35.34 -6.73
N ALA A 280 -29.95 -36.34 -6.25
CA ALA A 280 -31.40 -36.43 -6.19
C ALA A 280 -32.07 -35.24 -5.44
N PRO A 281 -33.37 -34.98 -5.71
CA PRO A 281 -34.14 -34.01 -4.93
C PRO A 281 -34.54 -34.64 -3.59
N GLY A 282 -33.87 -34.25 -2.50
CA GLY A 282 -34.31 -34.66 -1.16
C GLY A 282 -33.20 -34.74 -0.12
N GLU A 283 -32.80 -33.58 0.41
CA GLU A 283 -32.46 -33.32 1.82
C GLU A 283 -32.01 -31.85 1.88
N GLN A 284 -32.64 -31.04 2.73
CA GLN A 284 -32.17 -29.68 3.00
C GLN A 284 -30.81 -29.79 3.68
N ALA A 285 -29.74 -29.66 2.90
CA ALA A 285 -28.39 -29.67 3.44
C ALA A 285 -28.22 -28.46 4.36
N GLU A 286 -28.07 -28.73 5.64
CA GLU A 286 -27.85 -27.74 6.69
C GLU A 286 -26.34 -27.41 6.74
N LEU A 287 -25.97 -26.13 6.66
CA LEU A 287 -24.58 -25.68 6.81
C LEU A 287 -24.35 -25.06 8.19
N THR A 288 -23.32 -25.51 8.90
CA THR A 288 -22.86 -24.79 10.10
C THR A 288 -22.07 -23.55 9.69
N ALA A 289 -21.97 -22.57 10.59
CA ALA A 289 -21.22 -21.32 10.33
C ALA A 289 -19.77 -21.57 9.90
N GLU A 290 -19.14 -22.62 10.42
CA GLU A 290 -17.75 -23.01 10.16
C GLU A 290 -17.59 -23.66 8.78
N MET A 291 -18.63 -24.35 8.29
CA MET A 291 -18.62 -25.01 6.98
C MET A 291 -18.81 -24.04 5.80
N ILE A 292 -19.30 -22.83 6.04
CA ILE A 292 -19.58 -21.84 4.99
C ILE A 292 -18.31 -21.46 4.24
N GLY A 293 -17.22 -21.14 4.94
CA GLY A 293 -15.97 -20.71 4.29
C GLY A 293 -15.39 -21.81 3.36
N PRO A 294 -15.09 -23.00 3.91
CA PRO A 294 -14.53 -24.11 3.15
C PRO A 294 -15.38 -24.52 1.94
N ARG A 295 -16.71 -24.46 2.05
CA ARG A 295 -17.62 -24.78 0.93
C ARG A 295 -17.31 -23.96 -0.32
N TYR A 296 -16.99 -22.68 -0.17
CA TYR A 296 -16.73 -21.79 -1.31
C TYR A 296 -15.24 -21.55 -1.57
N GLY A 297 -14.36 -22.42 -1.02
CA GLY A 297 -12.91 -22.32 -1.22
C GLY A 297 -12.27 -21.09 -0.57
N VAL A 298 -12.90 -20.53 0.48
CA VAL A 298 -12.33 -19.44 1.29
C VAL A 298 -12.05 -19.91 2.71
N SER A 299 -11.24 -19.16 3.46
CA SER A 299 -10.92 -19.52 4.84
C SER A 299 -12.16 -19.55 5.74
N GLU A 300 -12.14 -20.41 6.77
CA GLU A 300 -13.21 -20.51 7.78
C GLU A 300 -13.50 -19.13 8.40
N HIS A 301 -12.46 -18.38 8.74
CA HIS A 301 -12.59 -17.01 9.26
C HIS A 301 -13.40 -16.12 8.31
N THR A 302 -13.16 -16.20 7.00
CA THR A 302 -13.88 -15.42 6.00
C THR A 302 -15.37 -15.79 5.97
N GLY A 303 -15.69 -17.09 6.05
CA GLY A 303 -17.06 -17.57 6.19
C GLY A 303 -17.75 -17.04 7.45
N LEU A 304 -17.06 -17.08 8.60
CA LEU A 304 -17.56 -16.53 9.87
C LEU A 304 -17.79 -15.01 9.82
N GLN A 305 -17.04 -14.27 8.98
CA GLN A 305 -17.29 -12.84 8.76
C GLN A 305 -18.53 -12.61 7.88
N TRP A 306 -18.81 -13.46 6.90
CA TRP A 306 -20.00 -13.33 6.05
C TRP A 306 -21.28 -13.44 6.88
N VAL A 307 -21.31 -14.38 7.82
CA VAL A 307 -22.41 -14.56 8.77
C VAL A 307 -22.73 -13.30 9.59
N LYS A 308 -21.75 -12.39 9.77
CA LYS A 308 -21.92 -11.14 10.52
C LYS A 308 -22.39 -9.97 9.66
N VAL A 309 -22.52 -10.15 8.34
CA VAL A 309 -22.91 -9.08 7.43
C VAL A 309 -24.34 -8.64 7.71
N GLN A 310 -24.48 -7.43 8.24
CA GLN A 310 -25.76 -6.76 8.46
C GLN A 310 -26.17 -5.95 7.23
N GLU A 311 -27.49 -5.84 7.05
CA GLU A 311 -28.08 -5.01 6.03
C GLU A 311 -27.64 -3.55 6.22
N ARG A 312 -27.29 -2.88 5.13
CA ARG A 312 -26.99 -1.46 5.12
C ARG A 312 -27.92 -0.78 4.11
N ARG A 313 -28.69 0.19 4.60
CA ARG A 313 -29.57 1.04 3.79
C ARG A 313 -29.00 2.44 3.65
N ASP A 314 -29.33 3.07 2.53
CA ASP A 314 -29.17 4.49 2.27
C ASP A 314 -30.51 5.01 1.76
N GLY A 315 -31.26 5.66 2.66
CA GLY A 315 -32.69 5.88 2.48
C GLY A 315 -33.45 4.57 2.27
N ASP A 316 -34.26 4.51 1.21
CA ASP A 316 -35.05 3.32 0.83
C ASP A 316 -34.24 2.28 0.03
N LYS A 317 -33.00 2.59 -0.34
CA LYS A 317 -32.16 1.69 -1.13
C LYS A 317 -31.31 0.81 -0.22
N VAL A 318 -31.46 -0.51 -0.36
CA VAL A 318 -30.53 -1.48 0.26
C VAL A 318 -29.22 -1.45 -0.52
N ILE A 319 -28.16 -0.88 0.09
CA ILE A 319 -26.80 -0.89 -0.49
C ILE A 319 -26.12 -2.25 -0.28
N ARG A 320 -26.43 -2.91 0.85
CA ARG A 320 -25.86 -4.22 1.19
C ARG A 320 -26.91 -5.06 1.88
N ARG A 321 -27.23 -6.24 1.35
CA ARG A 321 -28.17 -7.18 1.96
C ARG A 321 -27.53 -7.91 3.15
N ALA A 322 -28.31 -8.22 4.18
CA ALA A 322 -27.85 -9.06 5.27
C ALA A 322 -27.57 -10.49 4.79
N PHE A 323 -26.70 -11.21 5.51
CA PHE A 323 -26.52 -12.65 5.34
C PHE A 323 -27.81 -13.40 5.75
N PRO A 324 -28.10 -14.59 5.16
CA PRO A 324 -29.27 -15.37 5.53
C PRO A 324 -29.40 -15.60 7.04
N SER A 325 -30.63 -15.59 7.53
CA SER A 325 -30.92 -15.88 8.93
C SER A 325 -30.67 -17.35 9.21
N PRO A 326 -30.06 -17.70 10.36
CA PRO A 326 -29.86 -19.10 10.69
C PRO A 326 -31.20 -19.79 10.98
N LEU A 327 -31.36 -21.02 10.50
CA LEU A 327 -32.47 -21.92 10.83
C LEU A 327 -32.50 -22.24 12.34
N ARG A 328 -31.32 -22.35 12.97
CA ARG A 328 -31.15 -22.59 14.41
C ARG A 328 -30.01 -21.76 14.95
N THR A 329 -30.13 -21.26 16.17
CA THR A 329 -29.13 -20.37 16.78
C THR A 329 -28.07 -21.09 17.60
N ARG A 330 -28.29 -22.36 17.99
CA ARG A 330 -27.35 -23.21 18.73
C ARG A 330 -27.52 -24.71 18.36
N PRO A 331 -26.59 -25.32 17.60
CA PRO A 331 -25.52 -24.65 16.83
C PRO A 331 -26.11 -23.71 15.77
N ARG A 332 -25.33 -22.73 15.29
CA ARG A 332 -25.75 -21.84 14.20
C ARG A 332 -25.76 -22.61 12.89
N VAL A 333 -26.95 -22.84 12.36
CA VAL A 333 -27.19 -23.62 11.14
C VAL A 333 -27.92 -22.77 10.12
N TYR A 334 -27.52 -22.87 8.86
CA TYR A 334 -28.06 -22.11 7.74
C TYR A 334 -28.61 -23.05 6.67
N ASP A 335 -29.64 -22.61 5.96
CA ASP A 335 -30.11 -23.31 4.77
C ASP A 335 -29.08 -23.15 3.64
N GLN A 336 -28.61 -24.27 3.08
CA GLN A 336 -27.61 -24.25 2.02
C GLN A 336 -28.05 -23.45 0.80
N TYR A 337 -29.32 -23.53 0.38
CA TYR A 337 -29.80 -22.84 -0.82
C TYR A 337 -29.86 -21.33 -0.61
N GLU A 338 -30.26 -20.88 0.58
CA GLU A 338 -30.24 -19.45 0.90
C GLU A 338 -28.80 -18.91 0.95
N VAL A 339 -27.85 -19.68 1.51
CA VAL A 339 -26.43 -19.29 1.51
C VAL A 339 -25.87 -19.29 0.10
N ASP A 340 -26.14 -20.32 -0.71
CA ASP A 340 -25.70 -20.42 -2.11
C ASP A 340 -26.24 -19.24 -2.94
N ALA A 341 -27.53 -18.91 -2.80
CA ALA A 341 -28.14 -17.76 -3.47
C ALA A 341 -27.50 -16.43 -3.03
N TRP A 342 -27.27 -16.25 -1.72
CA TRP A 342 -26.63 -15.05 -1.21
C TRP A 342 -25.20 -14.90 -1.72
N VAL A 343 -24.42 -15.99 -1.71
CA VAL A 343 -23.03 -16.02 -2.19
C VAL A 343 -22.97 -15.76 -3.69
N LYS A 344 -23.88 -16.35 -4.48
CA LYS A 344 -24.00 -16.07 -5.91
C LYS A 344 -24.19 -14.59 -6.20
N ASP A 345 -25.10 -13.94 -5.48
CA ASP A 345 -25.46 -12.54 -5.73
C ASP A 345 -24.42 -11.55 -5.17
N HIS A 346 -23.83 -11.83 -4.01
CA HIS A 346 -23.02 -10.86 -3.26
C HIS A 346 -21.53 -11.19 -3.25
N ARG A 347 -21.15 -12.41 -3.64
CA ARG A 347 -19.77 -12.92 -3.67
C ARG A 347 -19.54 -13.72 -4.97
N PRO A 348 -19.74 -13.11 -6.14
CA PRO A 348 -19.70 -13.80 -7.43
C PRO A 348 -18.38 -14.56 -7.66
N HIS A 349 -17.26 -14.05 -7.13
CA HIS A 349 -15.96 -14.73 -7.19
C HIS A 349 -15.90 -16.04 -6.41
N ALA A 350 -16.48 -16.07 -5.21
CA ALA A 350 -16.51 -17.29 -4.39
C ALA A 350 -17.49 -18.30 -4.98
N TRP A 351 -18.61 -17.82 -5.53
CA TRP A 351 -19.55 -18.66 -6.27
C TRP A 351 -18.92 -19.30 -7.51
N ALA A 352 -18.18 -18.53 -8.30
CA ALA A 352 -17.51 -19.04 -9.49
C ALA A 352 -16.42 -20.06 -9.16
N ALA A 353 -15.61 -19.78 -8.13
CA ALA A 353 -14.62 -20.73 -7.63
C ALA A 353 -15.28 -22.05 -7.18
N PHE A 354 -16.44 -21.97 -6.51
CA PHE A 354 -17.24 -23.13 -6.10
C PHE A 354 -17.78 -23.93 -7.29
N GLN A 355 -18.24 -23.27 -8.36
CA GLN A 355 -18.74 -23.92 -9.57
C GLN A 355 -17.64 -24.53 -10.47
N GLY A 356 -16.36 -24.40 -10.09
CA GLY A 356 -15.24 -24.94 -10.86
C GLY A 356 -14.96 -24.20 -12.17
N THR A 357 -15.59 -23.04 -12.42
CA THR A 357 -15.41 -22.24 -13.64
C THR A 357 -14.14 -21.37 -13.63
N GLY A 358 -13.16 -21.71 -12.78
CA GLY A 358 -11.94 -20.92 -12.58
C GLY A 358 -12.18 -19.61 -11.79
N PRO A 359 -11.13 -18.79 -11.56
CA PRO A 359 -11.33 -17.45 -11.05
C PRO A 359 -12.15 -16.62 -12.03
N VAL A 360 -13.32 -16.13 -11.62
CA VAL A 360 -14.00 -15.08 -12.38
C VAL A 360 -13.18 -13.80 -12.25
N LEU A 361 -12.50 -13.47 -13.33
CA LEU A 361 -11.88 -12.18 -13.53
C LEU A 361 -12.99 -11.15 -13.81
N LEU A 362 -13.01 -10.05 -13.06
CA LEU A 362 -13.93 -8.93 -13.31
C LEU A 362 -13.56 -8.20 -14.60
N ASN A 363 -12.26 -8.08 -14.86
CA ASN A 363 -11.72 -7.60 -16.12
C ASN A 363 -10.72 -8.62 -16.64
N PRO A 364 -10.66 -8.83 -17.97
CA PRO A 364 -9.61 -9.64 -18.55
C PRO A 364 -8.23 -9.09 -18.16
N LEU A 365 -7.26 -9.99 -18.05
CA LEU A 365 -5.87 -9.57 -17.85
C LEU A 365 -5.44 -8.73 -19.08
N PRO A 366 -4.71 -7.62 -18.88
CA PRO A 366 -4.31 -6.77 -20.00
C PRO A 366 -3.40 -7.53 -20.98
N ASP A 367 -3.42 -7.18 -22.26
CA ASP A 367 -2.47 -7.76 -23.22
C ASP A 367 -1.03 -7.28 -22.92
N GLY A 368 -0.05 -8.15 -23.16
CA GLY A 368 1.37 -7.82 -23.01
C GLY A 368 2.29 -9.05 -23.03
N ASP A 369 3.59 -8.81 -23.12
CA ASP A 369 4.59 -9.89 -23.13
C ASP A 369 4.71 -10.49 -21.72
N PRO A 370 4.62 -11.82 -21.54
CA PRO A 370 4.84 -12.48 -20.25
C PRO A 370 6.18 -12.12 -19.58
N LEU A 371 7.21 -11.75 -20.36
CA LEU A 371 8.52 -11.34 -19.86
C LEU A 371 8.62 -9.84 -19.52
N ASP A 372 7.53 -9.07 -19.69
CA ASP A 372 7.46 -7.69 -19.23
C ASP A 372 7.69 -7.63 -17.72
N LEU A 373 8.57 -6.72 -17.29
CA LEU A 373 8.76 -6.44 -15.87
C LEU A 373 7.75 -5.39 -15.41
N LEU A 374 6.88 -5.82 -14.50
CA LEU A 374 5.85 -5.04 -13.85
C LEU A 374 6.37 -4.55 -12.50
N ASP A 375 6.23 -3.26 -12.24
CA ASP A 375 6.56 -2.72 -10.93
C ASP A 375 5.42 -2.96 -9.92
N ILE A 376 5.62 -2.56 -8.66
CA ILE A 376 4.62 -2.76 -7.61
C ILE A 376 3.26 -2.06 -7.90
N TYR A 377 3.26 -0.96 -8.65
CA TYR A 377 2.03 -0.27 -9.04
C TYR A 377 1.32 -1.04 -10.16
N ASP A 378 2.06 -1.53 -11.14
CA ASP A 378 1.52 -2.35 -12.23
C ASP A 378 0.91 -3.65 -11.67
N VAL A 379 1.57 -4.32 -10.73
CA VAL A 379 1.02 -5.49 -10.04
C VAL A 379 -0.27 -5.14 -9.29
N ALA A 380 -0.30 -3.99 -8.60
CA ALA A 380 -1.50 -3.54 -7.88
C ALA A 380 -2.67 -3.27 -8.83
N GLU A 381 -2.40 -2.70 -9.99
CA GLU A 381 -3.38 -2.47 -11.03
C GLU A 381 -3.88 -3.78 -11.63
N VAL A 382 -2.99 -4.65 -12.11
CA VAL A 382 -3.36 -5.94 -12.72
C VAL A 382 -4.18 -6.79 -11.74
N VAL A 383 -3.68 -7.01 -10.53
CA VAL A 383 -4.36 -7.85 -9.54
C VAL A 383 -5.69 -7.21 -9.12
N GLY A 384 -5.72 -5.89 -8.88
CA GLY A 384 -6.93 -5.19 -8.47
C GLY A 384 -8.00 -5.16 -9.55
N MET A 385 -7.64 -4.79 -10.78
CA MET A 385 -8.58 -4.73 -11.90
C MET A 385 -9.12 -6.13 -12.24
N ALA A 386 -8.27 -7.16 -12.23
CA ALA A 386 -8.69 -8.52 -12.53
C ALA A 386 -9.59 -9.12 -11.44
N THR A 387 -9.35 -8.83 -10.15
CA THR A 387 -10.07 -9.50 -9.05
C THR A 387 -11.20 -8.70 -8.41
N ARG A 388 -11.17 -7.36 -8.46
CA ARG A 388 -12.16 -6.49 -7.79
C ARG A 388 -12.66 -5.32 -8.64
N GLY A 389 -12.17 -5.20 -9.87
CA GLY A 389 -12.57 -4.13 -10.79
C GLY A 389 -11.98 -2.76 -10.47
N GLU A 390 -11.08 -2.67 -9.49
CA GLU A 390 -10.40 -1.43 -9.09
C GLU A 390 -8.93 -1.71 -8.71
N PRO A 391 -7.97 -0.82 -9.05
CA PRO A 391 -6.55 -1.01 -8.74
C PRO A 391 -6.32 -1.12 -7.23
N LEU A 392 -5.51 -2.07 -6.76
CA LEU A 392 -5.13 -2.18 -5.34
C LEU A 392 -4.26 -1.00 -4.90
N ALA A 393 -4.34 -0.64 -3.61
CA ALA A 393 -3.40 0.33 -3.05
C ALA A 393 -2.00 -0.29 -2.99
N ARG A 394 -0.96 0.51 -3.23
CA ARG A 394 0.44 0.04 -3.20
C ARG A 394 0.79 -0.59 -1.86
N GLU A 395 0.33 0.01 -0.76
CA GLU A 395 0.58 -0.49 0.60
C GLU A 395 -0.03 -1.88 0.81
N THR A 396 -1.14 -2.15 0.13
CA THR A 396 -1.81 -3.45 0.17
C THR A 396 -0.97 -4.52 -0.54
N ILE A 397 -0.47 -4.24 -1.74
CA ILE A 397 0.44 -5.16 -2.46
C ILE A 397 1.76 -5.34 -1.70
N ALA A 398 2.33 -4.26 -1.17
CA ALA A 398 3.54 -4.33 -0.35
C ALA A 398 3.33 -5.21 0.90
N SER A 399 2.17 -5.08 1.56
CA SER A 399 1.81 -5.95 2.68
C SER A 399 1.56 -7.39 2.27
N TYR A 400 1.07 -7.66 1.06
CA TYR A 400 0.90 -9.02 0.58
C TYR A 400 2.24 -9.65 0.22
N HIS A 401 3.13 -8.89 -0.41
CA HIS A 401 4.48 -9.32 -0.73
C HIS A 401 5.25 -9.71 0.54
N SER A 402 5.26 -8.85 1.56
CA SER A 402 5.98 -9.13 2.81
C SER A 402 5.43 -10.32 3.60
N ARG A 403 4.20 -10.75 3.31
CA ARG A 403 3.55 -11.92 3.93
C ARG A 403 3.59 -13.17 3.05
N GLY A 404 4.25 -13.14 1.90
CA GLY A 404 4.26 -14.26 0.95
C GLY A 404 2.87 -14.60 0.38
N GLN A 405 1.98 -13.61 0.36
CA GLN A 405 0.58 -13.72 -0.08
C GLN A 405 0.43 -13.51 -1.59
N ILE A 406 1.42 -12.87 -2.21
CA ILE A 406 1.66 -12.82 -3.66
C ILE A 406 3.04 -13.44 -3.94
N PRO A 407 3.36 -13.78 -5.20
CA PRO A 407 4.69 -14.26 -5.55
C PRO A 407 5.77 -13.26 -5.11
N PHE A 408 6.94 -13.77 -4.76
CA PHE A 408 8.12 -12.92 -4.57
C PHE A 408 8.50 -12.25 -5.89
N ALA A 409 9.13 -11.09 -5.81
CA ALA A 409 9.63 -10.38 -6.97
C ALA A 409 10.62 -11.25 -7.75
N ASP A 410 10.42 -11.34 -9.06
CA ASP A 410 11.31 -12.07 -9.97
C ASP A 410 12.66 -11.35 -10.13
N ARG A 411 12.63 -10.02 -9.97
CA ARG A 411 13.78 -9.12 -10.05
C ARG A 411 13.78 -8.18 -8.86
N THR A 412 14.94 -8.00 -8.24
CA THR A 412 15.14 -7.08 -7.12
C THR A 412 16.31 -6.15 -7.42
N ALA A 413 16.34 -5.00 -6.74
CA ALA A 413 17.42 -4.04 -6.92
C ALA A 413 18.77 -4.66 -6.55
N GLY A 414 19.75 -4.53 -7.44
CA GLY A 414 21.10 -5.07 -7.23
C GLY A 414 21.26 -6.58 -7.48
N ASP A 415 20.26 -7.25 -8.09
CA ASP A 415 20.35 -8.68 -8.40
C ASP A 415 21.35 -9.05 -9.52
N GLY A 416 22.00 -8.05 -10.12
CA GLY A 416 23.02 -8.22 -11.17
C GLY A 416 22.48 -8.73 -12.52
N LYS A 417 21.16 -8.85 -12.68
CA LYS A 417 20.52 -9.34 -13.90
C LYS A 417 20.09 -8.17 -14.81
N LYS A 418 19.79 -8.46 -16.08
CA LYS A 418 19.33 -7.48 -17.08
C LYS A 418 17.86 -7.70 -17.47
N PRO A 419 17.07 -6.62 -17.68
CA PRO A 419 17.42 -5.21 -17.45
C PRO A 419 17.58 -4.92 -15.96
N GLU A 420 18.38 -3.91 -15.62
CA GLU A 420 18.56 -3.49 -14.23
C GLU A 420 17.25 -2.88 -13.69
N VAL A 421 16.90 -3.20 -12.46
CA VAL A 421 15.69 -2.67 -11.80
C VAL A 421 16.08 -1.94 -10.51
N LEU A 422 15.38 -0.84 -10.21
CA LEU A 422 15.63 -0.01 -9.02
C LEU A 422 14.73 -0.36 -7.82
N GLN A 423 13.79 -1.28 -8.03
CA GLN A 423 12.84 -1.76 -7.04
C GLN A 423 12.39 -3.17 -7.41
N ASP A 424 11.63 -3.81 -6.54
CA ASP A 424 11.00 -5.11 -6.79
C ASP A 424 10.12 -5.06 -8.05
N HIS A 425 10.37 -5.98 -9.00
CA HIS A 425 9.57 -6.18 -10.19
C HIS A 425 9.20 -7.66 -10.36
N TRP A 426 8.07 -7.88 -11.00
CA TRP A 426 7.54 -9.20 -11.33
C TRP A 426 7.44 -9.34 -12.83
N PHE A 427 7.71 -10.53 -13.37
CA PHE A 427 7.32 -10.83 -14.73
C PHE A 427 5.79 -10.83 -14.84
N ARG A 428 5.26 -10.26 -15.92
CA ARG A 428 3.83 -10.29 -16.21
C ARG A 428 3.28 -11.72 -16.15
N GLY A 429 4.02 -12.69 -16.68
CA GLY A 429 3.70 -14.11 -16.60
C GLY A 429 3.50 -14.59 -15.17
N THR A 430 4.44 -14.29 -14.26
CA THR A 430 4.34 -14.63 -12.83
C THR A 430 3.08 -14.04 -12.20
N VAL A 431 2.75 -12.79 -12.52
CA VAL A 431 1.53 -12.12 -12.00
C VAL A 431 0.28 -12.77 -12.58
N TYR A 432 0.29 -13.15 -13.85
CA TYR A 432 -0.88 -13.73 -14.53
C TYR A 432 -1.15 -15.13 -14.04
N GLU A 433 -0.12 -15.96 -13.95
CA GLU A 433 -0.20 -17.28 -13.30
C GLU A 433 -0.71 -17.16 -11.88
N PHE A 434 -0.22 -16.17 -11.12
CA PHE A 434 -0.74 -15.92 -9.79
C PHE A 434 -2.24 -15.60 -9.81
N VAL A 435 -2.70 -14.66 -10.64
CA VAL A 435 -4.13 -14.29 -10.70
C VAL A 435 -5.00 -15.49 -11.14
N LEU A 436 -4.54 -16.25 -12.14
CA LEU A 436 -5.26 -17.38 -12.71
C LEU A 436 -5.25 -18.63 -11.81
N SER A 437 -4.24 -18.80 -10.96
CA SER A 437 -4.15 -19.91 -10.00
C SER A 437 -5.12 -19.79 -8.81
N ARG A 438 -5.81 -18.65 -8.65
CA ARG A 438 -6.64 -18.39 -7.47
C ARG A 438 -8.02 -19.05 -7.59
N ARG A 439 -8.45 -19.69 -6.51
CA ARG A 439 -9.86 -20.05 -6.28
C ARG A 439 -10.52 -18.99 -5.41
N GLY A 440 -11.04 -17.93 -6.03
CA GLY A 440 -11.90 -16.94 -5.37
C GLY A 440 -11.21 -15.75 -4.69
N SER A 441 -12.03 -14.82 -4.18
CA SER A 441 -11.60 -13.59 -3.50
C SER A 441 -11.69 -13.74 -1.98
N GLY A 442 -10.56 -13.86 -1.29
CA GLY A 442 -10.49 -14.02 0.17
C GLY A 442 -9.10 -13.71 0.74
N ASN A 443 -9.02 -13.57 2.06
CA ASN A 443 -7.75 -13.33 2.76
C ASN A 443 -6.71 -14.36 2.35
N PHE A 444 -5.55 -13.84 1.99
CA PHE A 444 -4.42 -14.58 1.49
C PHE A 444 -3.82 -15.40 2.64
N GLU A 445 -4.07 -16.70 2.65
CA GLU A 445 -3.31 -17.56 3.54
C GLU A 445 -1.86 -17.62 3.05
N THR A 446 -0.92 -17.64 4.00
CA THR A 446 0.50 -17.83 3.72
C THR A 446 0.63 -19.11 2.90
N ARG A 447 1.33 -19.05 1.77
CA ARG A 447 1.66 -20.26 1.00
C ARG A 447 2.64 -21.08 1.84
N GLU A 448 2.14 -21.95 2.71
CA GLU A 448 2.97 -23.00 3.29
C GLU A 448 3.57 -23.77 2.11
N SER A 449 4.89 -23.83 2.10
CA SER A 449 5.65 -24.62 1.14
C SER A 449 5.11 -26.04 1.16
N ARG A 450 4.35 -26.40 0.14
CA ARG A 450 4.11 -27.80 -0.19
C ARG A 450 5.48 -28.40 -0.47
N ALA A 451 5.92 -29.25 0.45
CA ALA A 451 7.06 -30.15 0.29
C ALA A 451 6.78 -31.17 -0.83
#